data_AF-A0A8B4S6Y9-F1
#
_entry.id   AF-A0A8B4S6Y9-F1
#
_cell.length_a   1.000
_cell.length_b   1.000
_cell.length_c   1.000
_cell.angle_alpha   90.00
_cell.angle_beta   90.00
_cell.angle_gamma   90.00
#
_symmetry.space_group_name_H-M   'P 1'
#
loop_
_entity.id
_entity.type
_entity.pdbx_description
1 polymer ?
#
loop_
_entity_poly.entity_id
_entity_poly.type
_entity_poly.pdbx_seq_one_letter_code
_entity_poly.pdbx_strand_id
1 'polypeptide(L)' 'MEGPQQQVIALAKKISLDKRHTNFTPQHEARGITSRLFSGWSMAYLSVEDAEPLAQMWVVDGDAAMSCLQQLLPMLDAA' A
#
# COMPACT_ATOMS: atom_id res chain seq x y z
N MET A 1 1.29 -4.16 1.18
CA MET A 1 1.32 -5.62 1.44
C MET A 1 2.70 -5.97 1.95
N GLU A 2 2.83 -6.84 2.95
CA GLU A 2 4.11 -7.14 3.59
C GLU A 2 4.31 -8.64 3.75
N GLY A 3 5.55 -9.10 3.62
CA GLY A 3 5.91 -10.51 3.84
C GLY A 3 7.06 -10.97 2.96
N PRO A 4 7.27 -12.29 2.86
CA PRO A 4 8.29 -12.86 1.98
C PRO A 4 8.11 -12.38 0.54
N GLN A 5 9.19 -11.91 -0.09
CA GLN A 5 9.14 -11.25 -1.41
C GLN A 5 8.38 -12.08 -2.46
N GLN A 6 8.67 -13.37 -2.56
CA GLN A 6 8.01 -14.26 -3.53
C GLN A 6 6.49 -14.32 -3.33
N GLN A 7 6.03 -14.34 -2.07
CA GLN A 7 4.60 -14.40 -1.74
C GLN A 7 3.90 -13.08 -2.04
N VAL A 8 4.54 -11.95 -1.72
CA VAL A 8 4.01 -10.61 -2.02
C VAL A 8 3.90 -10.41 -3.53
N ILE A 9 4.92 -10.77 -4.30
CA ILE A 9 4.90 -10.68 -5.77
C ILE A 9 3.80 -11.58 -6.36
N ALA A 10 3.70 -12.83 -5.88
CA ALA A 10 2.67 -13.76 -6.35
C ALA A 10 1.25 -13.25 -6.04
N LEU A 11 1.03 -12.67 -4.86
CA LEU A 11 -0.25 -12.09 -4.47
C LEU A 11 -0.57 -10.84 -5.31
N ALA A 12 0.38 -9.92 -5.49
CA ALA A 12 0.21 -8.74 -6.31
C ALA A 12 -0.20 -9.08 -7.76
N LYS A 13 0.41 -10.12 -8.35
CA LYS A 13 0.04 -10.63 -9.68
C LYS A 13 -1.38 -11.18 -9.76
N LYS A 14 -1.85 -11.83 -8.68
CA LYS A 14 -3.24 -12.31 -8.64
C LYS A 14 -4.21 -11.15 -8.51
N ILE A 15 -3.88 -10.17 -7.65
CA ILE A 15 -4.67 -8.96 -7.48
C ILE A 15 -4.75 -8.21 -8.80
N SER A 16 -3.64 -7.97 -9.52
CA SER A 16 -3.62 -7.21 -10.77
C SER A 16 -4.49 -7.78 -11.90
N LEU A 17 -4.94 -9.04 -11.79
CA LEU A 17 -5.82 -9.70 -12.75
C LEU A 17 -7.30 -9.67 -12.33
N ASP A 18 -7.60 -9.12 -11.16
CA ASP A 18 -8.96 -9.07 -10.62
C ASP A 18 -9.81 -8.03 -11.35
N LYS A 19 -10.96 -8.47 -11.89
CA LYS A 19 -11.84 -7.63 -12.71
C LYS A 19 -12.58 -6.53 -11.92
N ARG A 20 -12.49 -6.54 -10.58
CA ARG A 20 -13.14 -5.54 -9.72
C ARG A 20 -12.38 -4.21 -9.67
N HIS A 21 -11.18 -4.13 -10.26
CA HIS A 21 -10.44 -2.89 -10.42
C HIS A 21 -9.81 -2.79 -11.81
N THR A 22 -9.29 -1.61 -12.12
CA THR A 22 -8.53 -1.33 -13.34
C THR A 22 -7.26 -0.56 -12.97
N ASN A 23 -6.30 -0.47 -13.89
CA ASN A 23 -5.08 0.32 -13.72
C ASN A 23 -4.29 0.00 -12.44
N PHE A 24 -4.14 -1.29 -12.12
CA PHE A 24 -3.30 -1.71 -11.00
C PHE A 24 -1.83 -1.41 -11.30
N THR A 25 -1.25 -0.49 -10.54
CA THR A 25 0.15 -0.07 -10.68
C THR A 25 0.85 -0.21 -9.33
N PRO A 26 1.86 -1.11 -9.20
CA PRO A 26 2.70 -1.16 -8.01
C PRO A 26 3.47 0.16 -7.83
N GLN A 27 3.29 0.80 -6.68
CA GLN A 27 3.84 2.12 -6.37
C GLN A 27 5.26 2.07 -5.78
N HIS A 28 5.53 1.07 -4.94
CA HIS A 28 6.82 0.93 -4.26
C HIS A 28 7.07 -0.54 -3.89
N GLU A 29 8.27 -1.03 -4.16
CA GLU A 29 8.77 -2.34 -3.70
C GLU A 29 9.93 -2.12 -2.72
N ALA A 30 9.62 -2.11 -1.42
CA ALA A 30 10.62 -1.89 -0.39
C ALA A 30 11.57 -3.08 -0.27
N ARG A 31 12.86 -2.80 0.00
CA ARG A 31 13.90 -3.80 0.25
C ARG A 31 14.49 -3.61 1.66
N GLY A 32 15.01 -4.69 2.23
CA GLY A 32 15.69 -4.63 3.53
C GLY A 32 14.76 -4.35 4.72
N ILE A 33 13.47 -4.63 4.59
CA ILE A 33 12.49 -4.44 5.67
C ILE A 33 12.76 -5.46 6.77
N THR A 34 13.07 -4.98 7.96
CA THR A 34 13.41 -5.82 9.13
C THR A 34 12.22 -6.16 10.02
N SER A 35 11.12 -5.40 9.89
CA SER A 35 9.89 -5.57 10.67
C SER A 35 8.68 -5.17 9.85
N ARG A 36 7.53 -5.79 10.15
CA ARG A 36 6.23 -5.42 9.57
C ARG A 36 5.77 -4.07 10.16
N LEU A 37 5.21 -3.18 9.34
CA LEU A 37 4.55 -1.98 9.83
C LEU A 37 3.16 -2.32 10.35
N PHE A 38 2.47 -3.28 9.70
CA PHE A 38 1.08 -3.64 10.02
C PHE A 38 0.97 -5.06 10.60
N SER A 39 1.77 -5.41 11.62
CA SER A 39 1.80 -6.77 12.17
C SER A 39 0.52 -7.22 12.88
N GLY A 40 -0.34 -6.27 13.29
CA GLY A 40 -1.61 -6.56 13.96
C GLY A 40 -2.72 -7.06 13.03
N TRP A 41 -2.52 -6.98 11.72
CA TRP A 41 -3.57 -7.21 10.72
C TRP A 41 -3.08 -8.18 9.63
N SER A 42 -3.93 -9.13 9.23
CA SER A 42 -3.71 -9.89 7.99
C SER A 42 -4.07 -9.04 6.75
N MET A 43 -5.11 -8.21 6.89
CA MET A 43 -5.51 -7.14 5.95
C MET A 43 -6.35 -6.14 6.74
N ALA A 44 -6.04 -4.85 6.62
CA ALA A 44 -6.86 -3.76 7.17
C ALA A 44 -7.58 -3.04 6.02
N TYR A 45 -8.74 -2.45 6.32
CA TYR A 45 -9.50 -1.63 5.38
C TYR A 45 -9.89 -0.33 6.07
N LEU A 46 -9.59 0.79 5.42
CA LEU A 46 -10.02 2.12 5.84
C LEU A 46 -10.74 2.78 4.67
N SER A 47 -11.91 3.33 4.94
CA SER A 47 -12.58 4.26 4.02
C SER A 47 -12.11 5.67 4.34
N VAL A 48 -11.50 6.33 3.37
CA VAL A 48 -11.06 7.72 3.50
C VAL A 48 -11.82 8.54 2.47
N GLU A 49 -12.65 9.45 2.95
CA GLU A 49 -13.33 10.44 2.11
C GLU A 49 -12.40 11.66 2.00
N ASP A 50 -12.04 12.03 0.76
CA ASP A 50 -11.33 13.26 0.40
C ASP A 50 -10.05 13.59 1.21
N ALA A 51 -9.11 12.65 1.27
CA ALA A 51 -7.75 12.95 1.77
C ALA A 51 -6.80 13.39 0.65
N GLU A 52 -6.35 14.64 0.71
CA GLU A 52 -5.37 15.22 -0.22
C GLU A 52 -4.12 14.35 -0.44
N PRO A 53 -3.49 13.73 0.59
CA PRO A 53 -2.33 12.86 0.38
C PRO A 53 -2.65 11.60 -0.43
N LEU A 54 -3.88 11.08 -0.34
CA LEU A 54 -4.32 9.91 -1.12
C LEU A 54 -4.44 10.26 -2.61
N ALA A 55 -4.99 11.44 -2.92
CA ALA A 55 -5.07 11.94 -4.29
C ALA A 55 -3.68 12.17 -4.89
N GLN A 56 -2.74 12.73 -4.11
CA GLN A 56 -1.35 12.93 -4.54
C GLN A 56 -0.63 11.60 -4.79
N MET A 57 -0.88 10.58 -3.98
CA MET A 57 -0.27 9.26 -4.13
C MET A 57 -0.66 8.57 -5.45
N TRP A 58 -1.72 9.00 -6.15
CA TRP A 58 -2.07 8.47 -7.47
C TRP A 58 -1.20 8.97 -8.63
N VAL A 59 -0.48 10.08 -8.45
CA VAL A 59 0.26 10.74 -9.55
C VAL A 59 1.78 10.76 -9.36
N VAL A 60 2.28 10.11 -8.30
CA VAL A 60 3.70 9.97 -7.98
C VAL A 60 4.02 8.49 -7.75
N ASP A 61 5.30 8.10 -7.87
CA ASP A 61 5.76 6.73 -7.61
C ASP A 61 6.95 6.69 -6.63
N GLY A 62 7.31 5.50 -6.17
CA GLY A 62 8.51 5.25 -5.38
C GLY A 62 8.51 5.97 -4.03
N ASP A 63 9.60 6.67 -3.72
CA ASP A 63 9.79 7.34 -2.43
C ASP A 63 8.81 8.51 -2.22
N ALA A 64 8.35 9.14 -3.30
CA ALA A 64 7.35 10.20 -3.24
C ALA A 64 5.98 9.62 -2.83
N ALA A 65 5.56 8.50 -3.44
CA ALA A 65 4.34 7.80 -3.03
C ALA A 65 4.41 7.31 -1.58
N MET A 66 5.58 6.83 -1.15
CA MET A 66 5.81 6.43 0.24
C MET A 66 5.71 7.61 1.22
N SER A 67 6.16 8.80 0.82
CA SER A 67 6.03 10.02 1.63
C SER A 67 4.56 10.41 1.82
N CYS A 68 3.72 10.27 0.79
CA CYS A 68 2.27 10.45 0.91
C CYS A 68 1.64 9.42 1.87
N LEU A 69 2.02 8.14 1.74
CA LEU A 69 1.53 7.07 2.64
C LEU A 69 1.90 7.36 4.11
N GLN A 70 3.12 7.83 4.38
CA GLN A 70 3.57 8.17 5.73
C GLN A 70 2.73 9.28 6.36
N GLN A 71 2.25 10.25 5.57
CA GLN A 71 1.34 11.29 6.05
C GLN A 71 -0.04 10.73 6.44
N LEU A 72 -0.46 9.61 5.83
CA LEU A 72 -1.71 8.92 6.15
C LEU A 72 -1.58 7.97 7.36
N LEU A 73 -0.37 7.52 7.70
CA LEU A 73 -0.14 6.53 8.78
C LEU A 73 -0.79 6.90 10.12
N PRO A 74 -0.73 8.15 10.62
CA PRO A 74 -1.39 8.50 11.89
C PRO A 74 -2.91 8.25 11.89
N MET A 75 -3.57 8.33 10.73
CA MET A 75 -4.98 7.99 10.58
C MET A 75 -5.20 6.47 10.45
N LEU A 76 -4.23 5.75 9.88
CA LEU A 76 -4.29 4.31 9.64
C LEU A 76 -3.96 3.48 10.89
N ASP A 77 -3.07 3.97 11.75
CA ASP A 77 -2.65 3.30 13.00
C ASP A 77 -3.63 3.51 14.17
N ALA A 78 -4.59 4.43 14.03
CA ALA A 78 -5.59 4.73 15.06
C ALA A 78 -6.89 3.89 14.95
N ALA A 79 -6.99 3.01 13.94
CA ALA A 79 -8.15 2.16 13.65
C ALA A 79 -8.03 0.76 14.26
#